data_AF-A0A4Q5BAS7-F1
#
_entry.id   AF-A0A4Q5BAS7-F1
#
_cell.length_a   1.000
_cell.length_b   1.000
_cell.length_c   1.000
_cell.angle_alpha   90.00
_cell.angle_beta   90.00
_cell.angle_gamma   90.00
#
_symmetry.space_group_name_H-M   'P 1'
#
loop_
_entity.id
_entity.type
_entity.pdbx_description
1 polymer ?
#
loop_
_entity_poly.entity_id
_entity_poly.type
_entity_poly.pdbx_seq_one_letter_code
_entity_poly.pdbx_strand_id
1 'polypeptide(L)'
;MVTGRHTREGEPLEAILVTRHLKFSLPYRALFARDLRPDTAERLIDALAVLMVRLHLAGFYWGDVSLSNVLFLRDADAFSAFLVDAETGDLHVSLSEGQREYDIDLARTNIIGELMDLSSGALLPSEVDEVEVGNRLVERYHSLWSALTDVDSFSPDEM
;
A
#
# COMPACT_ATOMS: atom_id res chain seq x y z
N MET A 1 14.92 -3.93 -16.91
CA MET A 1 14.14 -4.00 -18.16
C MET A 1 15.01 -4.53 -19.28
N VAL A 2 14.48 -5.40 -20.13
CA VAL A 2 15.17 -5.92 -21.32
C VAL A 2 14.34 -5.53 -22.54
N THR A 3 14.87 -4.64 -23.36
CA THR A 3 14.29 -4.18 -24.63
C THR A 3 15.06 -4.74 -25.82
N GLY A 4 14.59 -4.50 -27.04
CA GLY A 4 15.31 -4.90 -28.27
C GLY A 4 15.42 -6.41 -28.48
N ARG A 5 14.52 -7.18 -27.88
CA ARG A 5 14.48 -8.64 -28.01
C ARG A 5 13.97 -9.02 -29.39
N HIS A 6 14.49 -10.11 -29.95
CA HIS A 6 14.05 -10.66 -31.23
C HIS A 6 13.95 -12.19 -31.15
N THR A 7 13.13 -12.79 -32.02
CA THR A 7 13.08 -14.24 -32.23
C THR A 7 14.33 -14.73 -32.96
N ARG A 8 14.45 -16.06 -33.18
CA ARG A 8 15.55 -16.63 -33.97
C ARG A 8 15.51 -16.20 -35.43
N GLU A 9 14.31 -15.89 -35.92
CA GLU A 9 14.02 -15.43 -37.27
C GLU A 9 14.20 -13.92 -37.44
N GLY A 10 14.52 -13.21 -36.35
CA GLY A 10 14.76 -11.75 -36.37
C GLY A 10 13.50 -10.91 -36.16
N GLU A 11 12.37 -11.51 -35.76
CA GLU A 11 11.13 -10.77 -35.49
C GLU A 11 11.18 -10.08 -34.11
N PRO A 12 10.73 -8.82 -33.98
CA PRO A 12 10.78 -8.10 -32.70
C PRO A 12 9.88 -8.74 -31.65
N LEU A 13 10.35 -8.73 -30.39
CA LEU A 13 9.63 -9.21 -29.22
C LEU A 13 9.37 -8.05 -28.25
N GLU A 14 8.28 -8.18 -27.49
CA GLU A 14 7.95 -7.24 -26.42
C GLU A 14 9.06 -7.16 -25.36
N ALA A 15 9.20 -5.96 -24.80
CA ALA A 15 10.08 -5.74 -23.68
C ALA A 15 9.64 -6.59 -22.48
N ILE A 16 10.60 -7.00 -21.66
CA ILE A 16 10.30 -7.65 -20.38
C ILE A 16 10.91 -6.89 -19.21
N LEU A 17 10.20 -6.92 -18.10
CA LEU A 17 10.70 -6.49 -16.81
C LEU A 17 11.04 -7.72 -15.99
N VAL A 18 12.29 -7.82 -15.53
CA VAL A 18 12.71 -8.84 -14.57
C VAL A 18 12.84 -8.14 -13.22
N THR A 19 11.99 -8.51 -12.28
CA THR A 19 11.99 -7.98 -10.91
C THR A 19 12.53 -9.02 -9.94
N ARG A 20 12.87 -8.56 -8.73
CA ARG A 20 13.23 -9.47 -7.64
C ARG A 20 11.97 -10.17 -7.16
N HIS A 21 11.99 -11.50 -7.10
CA HIS A 21 10.94 -12.26 -6.44
C HIS A 21 11.03 -12.09 -4.92
N LEU A 22 9.96 -11.58 -4.31
CA LEU A 22 9.84 -11.39 -2.87
C LEU A 22 9.40 -12.71 -2.24
N LYS A 23 10.32 -13.41 -1.54
CA LYS A 23 10.01 -14.72 -0.96
C LYS A 23 9.08 -14.57 0.26
N PHE A 24 8.18 -15.53 0.42
CA PHE A 24 7.20 -15.62 1.52
C PHE A 24 6.17 -14.50 1.58
N SER A 25 6.15 -13.61 0.59
CA SER A 25 5.12 -12.60 0.47
C SER A 25 3.81 -13.20 -0.01
N LEU A 26 2.70 -12.66 0.48
CA LEU A 26 1.35 -13.11 0.15
C LEU A 26 0.50 -11.93 -0.34
N PRO A 27 -0.34 -12.11 -1.35
CA PRO A 27 -1.39 -11.15 -1.66
C PRO A 27 -2.44 -11.16 -0.54
N TYR A 28 -3.14 -10.03 -0.33
CA TYR A 28 -4.09 -9.89 0.78
C TYR A 28 -5.14 -11.01 0.81
N ARG A 29 -5.70 -11.42 -0.34
CA ARG A 29 -6.69 -12.51 -0.42
C ARG A 29 -6.19 -13.83 0.18
N ALA A 30 -4.91 -14.15 -0.01
CA ALA A 30 -4.32 -15.37 0.52
C ALA A 30 -4.14 -15.31 2.05
N LEU A 31 -4.04 -14.12 2.63
CA LEU A 31 -4.00 -13.92 4.08
C LEU A 31 -5.36 -14.15 4.71
N PHE A 32 -6.42 -13.56 4.16
CA PHE A 32 -7.79 -13.76 4.64
C PHE A 32 -8.30 -15.18 4.46
N ALA A 33 -7.89 -15.87 3.40
CA ALA A 33 -8.21 -17.29 3.20
C ALA A 33 -7.57 -18.24 4.24
N ARG A 34 -6.52 -17.79 4.95
CA ARG A 34 -5.74 -18.62 5.89
C ARG A 34 -5.88 -18.19 7.36
N ASP A 35 -6.12 -16.91 7.61
CA ASP A 35 -6.10 -16.31 8.95
C ASP A 35 -7.31 -15.38 9.15
N LEU A 36 -8.40 -15.95 9.66
CA LEU A 36 -9.68 -15.28 9.89
C LEU A 36 -9.73 -14.52 11.22
N ARG A 37 -8.59 -14.07 11.74
CA ARG A 37 -8.63 -13.25 12.96
C ARG A 37 -9.30 -11.91 12.65
N PRO A 38 -10.15 -11.40 13.56
CA PRO A 38 -10.80 -10.11 13.38
C PRO A 38 -9.82 -8.95 13.16
N ASP A 39 -8.62 -9.01 13.77
CA ASP A 39 -7.60 -7.96 13.71
C ASP A 39 -6.72 -8.00 12.45
N THR A 40 -6.85 -9.02 11.59
CA THR A 40 -6.01 -9.15 10.38
C THR A 40 -6.18 -7.95 9.46
N ALA A 41 -7.42 -7.48 9.26
CA ALA A 41 -7.70 -6.34 8.39
C ALA A 41 -7.01 -5.06 8.90
N GLU A 42 -7.19 -4.74 10.19
CA GLU A 42 -6.56 -3.58 10.82
C GLU A 42 -5.03 -3.60 10.70
N ARG A 43 -4.41 -4.76 10.91
CA ARG A 43 -2.94 -4.90 10.84
C ARG A 43 -2.40 -4.76 9.41
N LEU A 44 -3.17 -5.17 8.40
CA LEU A 44 -2.80 -4.94 7.00
C LEU A 44 -2.89 -3.47 6.63
N ILE A 45 -3.92 -2.78 7.12
CA ILE A 45 -4.08 -1.33 6.93
C ILE A 45 -2.97 -0.55 7.61
N ASP A 46 -2.58 -0.92 8.83
CA ASP A 46 -1.47 -0.26 9.52
C ASP A 46 -0.15 -0.42 8.72
N ALA A 47 0.10 -1.59 8.14
CA ALA A 47 1.27 -1.82 7.28
C ALA A 47 1.21 -1.02 5.97
N LEU A 48 0.01 -0.90 5.36
CA LEU A 48 -0.21 -0.10 4.16
C LEU A 48 -0.01 1.40 4.43
N ALA A 49 -0.53 1.92 5.55
CA ALA A 49 -0.32 3.31 5.96
C ALA A 49 1.18 3.65 6.04
N VAL A 50 1.97 2.77 6.66
CA VAL A 50 3.43 2.92 6.74
C VAL A 50 4.08 2.91 5.36
N LEU A 51 3.65 2.01 4.45
CA LEU A 51 4.15 1.99 3.07
C LEU A 51 3.84 3.32 2.36
N MET A 52 2.60 3.80 2.43
CA MET A 52 2.17 5.05 1.78
C MET A 52 2.96 6.25 2.29
N VAL A 53 3.10 6.40 3.61
CA VAL A 53 3.91 7.50 4.18
C VAL A 53 5.35 7.45 3.68
N ARG A 54 5.97 6.26 3.62
CA ARG A 54 7.35 6.11 3.12
C ARG A 54 7.47 6.46 1.63
N LEU A 55 6.50 6.09 0.81
CA LEU A 55 6.46 6.45 -0.61
C LEU A 55 6.31 7.97 -0.77
N HIS A 56 5.37 8.58 -0.05
CA HIS A 56 5.10 10.01 -0.13
C HIS A 56 6.27 10.87 0.39
N LEU A 57 6.95 10.43 1.45
CA LEU A 57 8.18 11.08 1.94
C LEU A 57 9.32 11.01 0.92
N ALA A 58 9.36 9.96 0.10
CA ALA A 58 10.31 9.81 -1.00
C ALA A 58 9.91 10.59 -2.27
N GLY A 59 8.79 11.32 -2.25
CA GLY A 59 8.29 12.05 -3.42
C GLY A 59 7.55 11.19 -4.44
N PHE A 60 7.17 9.96 -4.08
CA PHE A 60 6.49 9.03 -4.98
C PHE A 60 4.96 9.13 -4.86
N TYR A 61 4.30 9.61 -5.90
CA TYR A 61 2.85 9.58 -6.06
C TYR A 61 2.45 8.22 -6.67
N TRP A 62 1.45 7.54 -6.11
CA TRP A 62 1.11 6.17 -6.51
C TRP A 62 0.06 6.14 -7.61
N GLY A 63 -1.06 6.85 -7.48
CA GLY A 63 -2.08 6.97 -8.53
C GLY A 63 -2.99 5.75 -8.74
N ASP A 64 -2.70 4.60 -8.13
CA ASP A 64 -3.60 3.44 -8.07
C ASP A 64 -3.41 2.59 -6.79
N VAL A 65 -3.69 3.22 -5.64
CA VAL A 65 -3.51 2.57 -4.34
C VAL A 65 -4.59 1.52 -4.11
N SER A 66 -4.18 0.26 -3.97
CA SER A 66 -5.08 -0.88 -3.68
C SER A 66 -4.35 -1.98 -2.91
N LEU A 67 -5.09 -2.86 -2.22
CA LEU A 67 -4.51 -4.08 -1.61
C LEU A 67 -4.03 -5.07 -2.66
N SER A 68 -4.68 -5.08 -3.83
CA SER A 68 -4.29 -5.93 -4.96
C SER A 68 -2.90 -5.61 -5.51
N ASN A 69 -2.46 -4.35 -5.41
CA ASN A 69 -1.14 -3.88 -5.86
C ASN A 69 -0.06 -3.98 -4.78
N VAL A 70 -0.34 -4.70 -3.69
CA VAL A 70 0.54 -4.86 -2.53
C VAL A 70 0.76 -6.32 -2.18
N LEU A 71 2.01 -6.63 -1.86
CA LEU A 71 2.37 -7.91 -1.24
C LEU A 71 2.75 -7.70 0.22
N PHE A 72 2.33 -8.64 1.06
CA PHE A 72 2.52 -8.58 2.50
C PHE A 72 3.45 -9.69 2.98
N LEU A 73 4.40 -9.34 3.85
CA LEU A 73 5.17 -10.30 4.62
C LEU A 73 4.62 -10.32 6.03
N ARG A 74 4.32 -11.52 6.52
CA ARG A 74 3.94 -11.72 7.91
C ARG A 74 5.19 -11.81 8.77
N ASP A 75 5.26 -11.01 9.82
CA ASP A 75 6.30 -11.08 10.83
C ASP A 75 5.65 -11.19 12.21
N ALA A 76 5.67 -12.37 12.83
CA ALA A 76 5.02 -12.71 14.10
C ALA A 76 3.63 -12.04 14.30
N ASP A 77 3.62 -10.84 14.89
CA ASP A 77 2.45 -10.05 15.28
C ASP A 77 2.20 -8.80 14.40
N ALA A 78 2.95 -8.63 13.31
CA ALA A 78 2.82 -7.51 12.37
C ALA A 78 2.86 -7.95 10.90
N PHE A 79 2.59 -7.00 10.01
CA PHE A 79 2.78 -7.13 8.58
C PHE A 79 3.73 -6.05 8.07
N SER A 80 4.49 -6.39 7.04
CA SER A 80 5.19 -5.43 6.20
C SER A 80 4.57 -5.41 4.81
N ALA A 81 4.28 -4.23 4.28
CA ALA A 81 3.68 -4.04 2.97
C ALA A 81 4.74 -3.64 1.93
N PHE A 82 4.59 -4.16 0.71
CA PHE A 82 5.49 -3.90 -0.41
C PHE A 82 4.67 -3.60 -1.66
N LEU A 83 4.93 -2.45 -2.25
CA LEU A 83 4.43 -2.07 -3.57
C LEU A 83 4.96 -3.05 -4.62
N VAL A 84 4.07 -3.64 -5.43
CA VAL A 84 4.48 -4.51 -6.54
C VAL A 84 4.08 -4.00 -7.90
N ASP A 85 3.02 -3.20 -7.98
CA ASP A 85 2.61 -2.54 -9.20
C ASP A 85 2.72 -1.02 -9.04
N ALA A 86 3.69 -0.45 -9.75
CA ALA A 86 4.02 0.97 -9.74
C ALA A 86 3.82 1.58 -11.14
N GLU A 87 3.11 0.92 -12.04
CA GLU A 87 2.94 1.36 -13.44
C GLU A 87 2.34 2.77 -13.54
N THR A 88 1.41 3.10 -12.66
CA THR A 88 0.69 4.38 -12.63
C THR A 88 1.37 5.46 -11.79
N GLY A 89 2.46 5.12 -11.09
CA GLY A 89 3.12 6.02 -10.16
C GLY A 89 4.11 6.99 -10.83
N ASP A 90 4.35 8.12 -10.17
CA ASP A 90 5.27 9.16 -10.64
C ASP A 90 6.17 9.67 -9.50
N LEU A 91 7.41 10.02 -9.84
CA LEU A 91 8.42 10.53 -8.90
C LEU A 91 8.57 12.05 -9.06
N HIS A 92 8.36 12.75 -7.96
CA HIS A 92 8.55 14.19 -7.84
C HIS A 92 9.65 14.51 -6.84
N VAL A 93 10.18 15.74 -6.88
CA VAL A 93 11.12 16.23 -5.86
C VAL A 93 10.49 16.19 -4.46
N SER A 94 9.21 16.53 -4.39
CA SER A 94 8.37 16.43 -3.21
C SER A 94 6.91 16.39 -3.66
N LEU A 95 6.07 15.63 -2.98
CA LEU A 95 4.63 15.66 -3.23
C LEU A 95 3.98 16.91 -2.65
N SER A 96 3.05 17.48 -3.41
CA SER A 96 2.07 18.41 -2.84
C SER A 96 1.12 17.70 -1.88
N GLU A 97 0.46 18.45 -1.01
CA GLU A 97 -0.60 17.91 -0.15
C GLU A 97 -1.72 17.29 -0.98
N GLY A 98 -2.22 17.99 -2.00
CA GLY A 98 -3.31 17.47 -2.84
C GLY A 98 -2.99 16.15 -3.56
N GLN A 99 -1.73 15.90 -3.95
CA GLN A 99 -1.33 14.60 -4.49
C GLN A 99 -1.42 13.48 -3.45
N ARG A 100 -0.98 13.76 -2.20
CA ARG A 100 -1.06 12.78 -1.11
C ARG A 100 -2.50 12.51 -0.73
N GLU A 101 -3.31 13.54 -0.58
CA GLU A 101 -4.74 13.42 -0.27
C GLU A 101 -5.49 12.61 -1.33
N TYR A 102 -5.15 12.80 -2.61
CA TYR A 102 -5.73 11.99 -3.68
C TYR A 102 -5.40 10.50 -3.55
N ASP A 103 -4.14 10.15 -3.27
CA ASP A 103 -3.74 8.76 -3.04
C ASP A 103 -4.46 8.15 -1.82
N ILE A 104 -4.67 8.93 -0.75
CA ILE A 104 -5.38 8.50 0.46
C ILE A 104 -6.86 8.23 0.17
N ASP A 105 -7.55 9.14 -0.53
CA ASP A 105 -8.95 9.00 -0.90
C ASP A 105 -9.19 7.79 -1.82
N LEU A 106 -8.29 7.61 -2.79
CA LEU A 106 -8.30 6.47 -3.69
C LEU A 106 -8.10 5.17 -2.94
N ALA A 107 -7.08 5.12 -2.06
CA ALA A 107 -6.79 3.97 -1.22
C ALA A 107 -8.00 3.58 -0.37
N ARG A 108 -8.58 4.55 0.35
CA ARG A 108 -9.77 4.34 1.19
C ARG A 108 -10.90 3.71 0.39
N THR A 109 -11.22 4.25 -0.79
CA THR A 109 -12.32 3.77 -1.63
C THR A 109 -12.06 2.36 -2.15
N ASN A 110 -10.86 2.10 -2.67
CA ASN A 110 -10.48 0.80 -3.24
C ASN A 110 -10.47 -0.29 -2.17
N ILE A 111 -9.88 -0.01 -1.00
CA ILE A 111 -9.79 -0.95 0.12
C ILE A 111 -11.17 -1.35 0.62
N ILE A 112 -12.08 -0.39 0.80
CA ILE A 112 -13.45 -0.70 1.21
C ILE A 112 -14.10 -1.66 0.22
N GLY A 113 -13.96 -1.40 -1.09
CA GLY A 113 -14.46 -2.29 -2.14
C GLY A 113 -13.83 -3.69 -2.08
N GLU A 114 -12.51 -3.77 -1.93
CA GLU A 114 -11.79 -5.05 -1.86
C GLU A 114 -12.15 -5.87 -0.60
N LEU A 115 -12.43 -5.21 0.52
CA LEU A 115 -12.91 -5.86 1.74
C LEU A 115 -14.37 -6.32 1.60
N MET A 116 -15.24 -5.51 0.99
CA MET A 116 -16.62 -5.90 0.69
C MET A 116 -16.68 -7.12 -0.24
N ASP A 117 -15.76 -7.22 -1.19
CA ASP A 117 -15.61 -8.40 -2.05
C ASP A 117 -15.23 -9.65 -1.24
N LEU A 118 -14.30 -9.52 -0.27
CA LEU A 118 -13.94 -10.61 0.63
C LEU A 118 -15.12 -11.02 1.53
N SER A 119 -15.86 -10.05 2.04
CA SER A 119 -17.06 -10.24 2.86
C SER A 119 -18.13 -11.03 2.10
N SER A 120 -18.41 -10.62 0.87
CA SER A 120 -19.34 -11.31 -0.04
C SER A 120 -18.89 -12.76 -0.35
N GLY A 121 -17.58 -13.01 -0.34
CA GLY A 121 -16.99 -14.34 -0.51
C GLY A 121 -16.90 -15.19 0.77
N ALA A 122 -17.42 -14.70 1.91
CA ALA A 122 -17.26 -15.31 3.24
C ALA A 122 -15.80 -15.57 3.64
N LEU A 123 -14.89 -14.70 3.15
CA LEU A 123 -13.45 -14.71 3.48
C LEU A 123 -13.08 -13.65 4.51
N LEU A 124 -13.97 -12.68 4.77
CA LEU A 124 -13.82 -11.70 5.83
C LEU A 124 -14.72 -12.08 7.02
N PRO A 125 -14.22 -12.01 8.27
CA PRO A 125 -15.08 -12.20 9.45
C PRO A 125 -16.22 -11.18 9.47
N SER A 126 -17.42 -11.62 9.84
CA SER A 126 -18.64 -10.79 9.82
C SER A 126 -18.62 -9.61 10.78
N GLU A 127 -17.70 -9.61 11.74
CA GLU A 127 -17.52 -8.55 12.74
C GLU A 127 -16.67 -7.39 12.21
N VAL A 128 -16.00 -7.55 11.06
CA VAL A 128 -15.17 -6.51 10.46
C VAL A 128 -16.07 -5.49 9.77
N ASP A 129 -15.97 -4.23 10.18
CA ASP A 129 -16.58 -3.10 9.48
C ASP A 129 -15.63 -2.61 8.38
N GLU A 130 -15.96 -2.89 7.13
CA GLU A 130 -15.10 -2.58 5.98
C GLU A 130 -14.88 -1.07 5.82
N VAL A 131 -15.90 -0.26 6.13
CA VAL A 131 -15.82 1.20 6.04
C VAL A 131 -14.91 1.75 7.12
N GLU A 132 -15.02 1.22 8.33
CA GLU A 132 -14.16 1.64 9.44
C GLU A 132 -12.70 1.25 9.21
N VAL A 133 -12.44 0.07 8.64
CA VAL A 133 -11.09 -0.32 8.22
C VAL A 133 -10.52 0.65 7.17
N GLY A 134 -11.33 1.10 6.22
CA GLY A 134 -10.95 2.14 5.27
C GLY A 134 -10.69 3.51 5.93
N ASN A 135 -11.53 3.94 6.88
CA ASN A 135 -11.34 5.18 7.62
C ASN A 135 -10.06 5.16 8.46
N ARG A 136 -9.78 4.01 9.10
CA ARG A 136 -8.56 3.81 9.88
C ARG A 136 -7.30 4.05 9.05
N LEU A 137 -7.29 3.68 7.76
CA LEU A 137 -6.14 3.96 6.89
C LEU A 137 -5.82 5.46 6.90
N VAL A 138 -6.84 6.28 6.68
CA VAL A 138 -6.72 7.74 6.60
C VAL A 138 -6.19 8.29 7.92
N GLU A 139 -6.79 7.90 9.04
CA GLU A 139 -6.36 8.33 10.38
C GLU A 139 -4.90 7.94 10.66
N ARG A 140 -4.53 6.69 10.36
CA ARG A 140 -3.17 6.19 10.56
C ARG A 140 -2.16 6.88 9.68
N TYR A 141 -2.50 7.10 8.42
CA TYR A 141 -1.64 7.82 7.50
C TYR A 141 -1.36 9.24 8.02
N HIS A 142 -2.39 10.02 8.35
CA HIS A 142 -2.19 11.40 8.82
C HIS A 142 -1.44 11.47 10.14
N SER A 143 -1.75 10.57 11.07
CA SER A 143 -1.05 10.48 12.35
C SER A 143 0.44 10.20 12.16
N LEU A 144 0.80 9.25 11.29
CA LEU A 144 2.19 8.92 10.98
C LEU A 144 2.89 10.05 10.22
N TRP A 145 2.20 10.68 9.26
CA TRP A 145 2.74 11.78 8.48
C TRP A 145 3.08 12.98 9.39
N SER A 146 2.11 13.45 10.18
CA SER A 146 2.30 14.54 11.15
C SER A 146 3.45 14.23 12.10
N ALA A 147 3.50 13.03 12.69
CA ALA A 147 4.58 12.64 13.59
C ALA A 147 5.99 12.67 12.96
N LEU A 148 6.10 12.56 11.64
CA LEU A 148 7.38 12.54 10.91
C LEU A 148 7.73 13.88 10.26
N THR A 149 6.74 14.72 9.97
CA THR A 149 6.95 15.99 9.25
C THR A 149 6.72 17.23 10.09
N ASP A 150 6.05 17.10 11.23
CA ASP A 150 5.89 18.23 12.14
C ASP A 150 7.24 18.57 12.75
N VAL A 151 7.64 19.81 12.53
CA VAL A 151 8.86 20.36 13.12
C VAL A 151 8.52 20.70 14.55
N ASP A 152 9.06 19.96 15.52
CA ASP A 152 9.11 20.42 16.90
C ASP A 152 9.94 21.71 16.93
N SER A 153 9.25 22.85 16.79
CA SER A 153 9.84 24.15 17.02
C SER A 153 10.03 24.32 18.53
N PHE A 154 11.11 23.74 19.07
CA PHE A 154 11.60 24.13 20.37
C PHE A 154 11.95 25.62 20.30
N SER A 155 11.09 26.47 20.87
CA SER A 155 11.41 27.88 21.02
C SER A 155 12.61 28.01 21.97
N PRO A 156 13.60 28.88 21.67
CA PRO A 156 14.80 29.05 22.51
C PRO A 156 14.54 29.54 23.95
N ASP A 157 13.29 29.78 24.34
CA ASP A 157 12.89 30.33 25.65
C ASP A 157 12.60 29.25 26.72
N GLU A 158 12.89 27.98 26.45
CA GLU A 158 12.89 26.91 27.47
C GLU A 158 14.33 26.40 27.76
N MET A 159 15.17 27.27 28.31
CA MET A 159 16.39 26.95 29.10
C MET A 159 16.57 27.98 30.21
#